data_AF-A0A954HI61-F1
#
_entry.id   AF-A0A954HI61-F1
#
_cell.length_a   1.000
_cell.length_b   1.000
_cell.length_c   1.000
_cell.angle_alpha   90.00
_cell.angle_beta   90.00
_cell.angle_gamma   90.00
#
_symmetry.space_group_name_H-M   'P 1'
#
loop_
_entity.id
_entity.type
_entity.pdbx_description
1 polymer ?
#
loop_
_entity_poly.entity_id
_entity_poly.type
_entity_poly.pdbx_seq_one_letter_code
_entity_poly.pdbx_strand_id
1 'polypeptide(L)'
;LSSTTSLAAESLSGDEKSISWFMSGANDVTAANNFSVGGATTGLSRLEGDRFELDYADGALDSEQLSQLTKLLSPEVQELTFRYFDGQNWVDEWDSSLTGRLPQAVEVTFGFMLDDPDDRNIILGTTSAANIEYVTHVIRIPRAEPYVENLGL
;
A
#
# COMPACT_ATOMS: atom_id res chain seq x y z
N LEU A 1 -54.64 -0.27 13.40
CA LEU A 1 -53.38 -1.03 13.48
C LEU A 1 -52.40 -0.33 12.56
N SER A 2 -51.59 0.56 13.12
CA SER A 2 -50.70 1.44 12.37
C SER A 2 -49.50 0.64 11.88
N SER A 3 -49.31 0.60 10.56
CA SER A 3 -48.16 -0.03 9.92
C SER A 3 -46.93 0.87 10.10
N THR A 4 -46.06 0.54 11.05
CA THR A 4 -44.70 1.10 11.08
C THR A 4 -43.90 0.36 10.02
N THR A 5 -43.69 1.02 8.88
CA THR A 5 -42.64 0.69 7.93
C THR A 5 -41.32 0.71 8.70
N SER A 6 -40.89 -0.47 9.13
CA SER A 6 -39.52 -0.70 9.57
C SER A 6 -38.65 -0.46 8.34
N LEU A 7 -38.09 0.74 8.23
CA LEU A 7 -36.86 0.93 7.46
C LEU A 7 -35.84 0.03 8.16
N ALA A 8 -35.71 -1.21 7.67
CA ALA A 8 -34.47 -1.92 7.80
C ALA A 8 -33.40 -0.93 7.33
N ALA A 9 -32.47 -0.59 8.19
CA ALA A 9 -31.23 0.01 7.77
C ALA A 9 -30.65 -0.96 6.74
N GLU A 10 -30.88 -0.68 5.46
CA GLU A 10 -30.17 -1.36 4.39
C GLU A 10 -28.71 -1.11 4.70
N SER A 11 -28.02 -2.21 5.01
CA SER A 11 -26.59 -2.27 5.13
C SER A 11 -26.01 -1.61 3.88
N LEU A 12 -25.56 -0.36 4.00
CA LEU A 12 -24.69 0.32 3.02
C LEU A 12 -23.27 -0.30 3.07
N SER A 13 -23.17 -1.61 3.32
CA SER A 13 -21.95 -2.37 3.09
C SER A 13 -21.74 -2.37 1.60
N GLY A 14 -20.77 -1.58 1.17
CA GLY A 14 -20.37 -1.54 -0.23
C GLY A 14 -19.98 -2.94 -0.67
N ASP A 15 -20.44 -3.33 -1.84
CA ASP A 15 -20.03 -4.56 -2.52
C ASP A 15 -18.55 -4.53 -2.95
N GLU A 16 -17.92 -3.36 -2.84
CA GLU A 16 -16.51 -3.13 -3.10
C GLU A 16 -15.68 -3.17 -1.81
N LYS A 17 -14.79 -4.16 -1.73
CA LYS A 17 -13.66 -4.15 -0.80
C LYS A 17 -12.52 -3.34 -1.38
N SER A 18 -11.92 -2.48 -0.57
CA SER A 18 -10.71 -1.73 -0.92
C SER A 18 -9.54 -2.20 -0.07
N ILE A 19 -8.40 -2.44 -0.72
CA ILE A 19 -7.16 -2.84 -0.08
C ILE A 19 -6.07 -1.86 -0.52
N SER A 20 -5.44 -1.20 0.45
CA SER A 20 -4.33 -0.27 0.21
C SER A 20 -3.08 -0.73 0.94
N TRP A 21 -1.94 -0.60 0.27
CA TRP A 21 -0.61 -0.93 0.81
C TRP A 21 0.22 0.34 0.91
N PHE A 22 0.88 0.58 2.04
CA PHE A 22 1.68 1.78 2.25
C PHE A 22 2.83 1.52 3.23
N MET A 23 3.88 2.35 3.13
CA MET A 23 4.97 2.34 4.10
C MET A 23 4.57 3.20 5.30
N SER A 24 4.52 2.62 6.49
CA SER A 24 4.47 3.39 7.74
C SER A 24 5.90 3.78 8.11
N GLY A 25 6.13 5.02 8.56
CA GLY A 25 7.48 5.47 8.91
C GLY A 25 7.50 6.43 10.10
N ALA A 26 8.63 6.42 10.82
CA ALA A 26 8.84 7.20 12.04
C ALA A 26 8.68 8.73 11.88
N ASN A 27 8.78 9.26 10.65
CA ASN A 27 8.89 10.70 10.38
C ASN A 27 7.80 11.25 9.44
N ASP A 28 6.82 10.45 9.04
CA ASP A 28 5.76 10.91 8.12
C ASP A 28 4.49 11.29 8.90
N VAL A 29 4.33 12.60 9.12
CA VAL A 29 3.46 13.20 10.15
C VAL A 29 1.95 13.03 9.88
N THR A 30 1.54 12.52 8.71
CA THR A 30 0.13 12.27 8.39
C THR A 30 -0.33 10.82 8.61
N ALA A 31 0.59 9.84 8.71
CA ALA A 31 0.26 8.43 9.01
C ALA A 31 0.91 7.91 10.31
N ALA A 32 1.94 8.59 10.83
CA ALA A 32 2.71 8.13 11.98
C ALA A 32 2.07 8.47 13.34
N ASN A 33 1.10 9.38 13.41
CA ASN A 33 0.70 9.96 14.70
C ASN A 33 -0.10 9.01 15.61
N ASN A 34 -0.45 7.80 15.16
CA ASN A 34 -1.19 6.85 16.01
C ASN A 34 -0.78 5.37 15.89
N PHE A 35 0.37 5.06 15.28
CA PHE A 35 0.93 3.71 15.21
C PHE A 35 2.25 3.60 16.01
N SER A 36 2.25 4.10 17.25
CA SER A 36 3.36 3.91 18.19
C SER A 36 2.92 3.04 19.37
N VAL A 37 2.70 1.74 19.11
CA VAL A 37 2.81 0.73 20.18
C VAL A 37 4.25 0.21 20.15
N GLY A 38 5.12 0.81 20.97
CA GLY A 38 6.39 0.20 21.36
C GLY A 38 7.65 0.53 20.52
N GLY A 39 7.69 1.69 19.86
CA GLY A 39 8.81 2.13 19.02
C GLY A 39 8.30 2.71 17.73
N ALA A 40 9.08 3.55 17.06
CA ALA A 40 8.71 4.10 15.76
C ALA A 40 8.79 3.00 14.69
N THR A 41 7.76 2.15 14.63
CA THR A 41 7.72 0.98 13.75
C THR A 41 7.53 1.47 12.31
N THR A 42 8.64 1.49 11.57
CA THR A 42 8.64 1.70 10.12
C THR A 42 8.39 0.33 9.47
N GLY A 43 7.61 0.26 8.39
CA GLY A 43 7.33 -1.01 7.72
C GLY A 43 6.15 -0.99 6.76
N LEU A 44 5.98 -2.08 6.01
CA LEU A 44 4.86 -2.26 5.10
C LEU A 44 3.56 -2.56 5.87
N SER A 45 2.56 -1.72 5.66
CA SER A 45 1.22 -1.82 6.22
C SER A 45 0.17 -2.05 5.14
N ARG A 46 -0.93 -2.69 5.54
CA ARG A 46 -2.13 -2.92 4.72
C ARG A 46 -3.35 -2.37 5.43
N LEU A 47 -4.13 -1.58 4.71
CA LEU A 47 -5.46 -1.13 5.11
C LEU A 47 -6.49 -1.91 4.28
N GLU A 48 -7.48 -2.50 4.94
CA GLU A 48 -8.55 -3.25 4.29
C GLU A 48 -9.91 -2.87 4.91
N GLY A 49 -10.88 -2.55 4.07
CA GLY A 49 -12.23 -2.19 4.50
C GLY A 49 -13.22 -2.13 3.35
N ASP A 50 -14.51 -1.91 3.66
CA ASP A 50 -15.51 -1.58 2.65
C ASP A 50 -15.20 -0.19 2.08
N ARG A 51 -15.35 -0.01 0.77
CA ARG A 51 -15.03 1.27 0.11
C ARG A 51 -15.79 2.45 0.74
N PHE A 52 -17.07 2.25 1.03
CA PHE A 52 -17.92 3.29 1.64
C PHE A 52 -17.49 3.61 3.08
N GLU A 53 -17.05 2.60 3.84
CA GLU A 53 -16.55 2.76 5.20
C GLU A 53 -15.21 3.50 5.22
N LEU A 54 -14.30 3.18 4.29
CA LEU A 54 -13.03 3.89 4.14
C LEU A 54 -13.22 5.34 3.69
N ASP A 55 -14.12 5.59 2.73
CA ASP A 55 -14.43 6.95 2.24
C ASP A 55 -15.07 7.81 3.34
N TYR A 56 -15.94 7.21 4.16
CA TYR A 56 -16.53 7.89 5.31
C TYR A 56 -15.49 8.16 6.41
N ALA A 57 -14.65 7.19 6.75
CA ALA A 57 -13.63 7.35 7.79
C ALA A 57 -12.56 8.40 7.40
N ASP A 58 -12.18 8.44 6.12
CA ASP A 58 -11.29 9.46 5.57
C ASP A 58 -11.95 10.86 5.58
N GLY A 59 -13.18 10.97 5.06
CA GLY A 59 -13.93 12.22 5.02
C GLY A 59 -14.33 12.77 6.41
N ALA A 60 -14.51 11.89 7.39
CA ALA A 60 -14.78 12.25 8.79
C ALA A 60 -13.51 12.60 9.59
N LEU A 61 -12.32 12.46 9.00
CA LEU A 61 -11.02 12.57 9.67
C LEU A 61 -10.92 11.62 10.89
N ASP A 62 -11.61 10.48 10.85
CA ASP A 62 -11.62 9.50 11.93
C ASP A 62 -10.41 8.56 11.81
N SER A 63 -9.26 9.11 12.20
CA SER A 63 -7.98 8.39 12.22
C SER A 63 -7.96 7.18 13.16
N GLU A 64 -8.87 7.09 14.13
CA GLU A 64 -8.95 5.95 15.05
C GLU A 64 -9.57 4.74 14.34
N GLN A 65 -10.65 4.96 13.58
CA GLN A 65 -11.26 3.92 12.74
C GLN A 65 -10.30 3.42 11.65
N LEU A 66 -9.59 4.32 10.97
CA LEU A 66 -8.59 3.95 9.96
C LEU A 66 -7.41 3.15 10.55
N SER A 67 -7.01 3.46 11.78
CA SER A 67 -5.97 2.71 12.50
C SER A 67 -6.42 1.28 12.81
N GLN A 68 -7.68 1.08 13.22
CA GLN A 68 -8.23 -0.25 13.49
C GLN A 68 -8.32 -1.14 12.24
N LEU A 69 -8.53 -0.53 11.07
CA LEU A 69 -8.56 -1.22 9.78
C LEU A 69 -7.14 -1.44 9.20
N THR A 70 -6.13 -0.79 9.76
CA THR A 70 -4.74 -0.90 9.33
C THR A 70 -4.02 -2.02 10.08
N LYS A 71 -3.33 -2.87 9.31
CA LYS A 71 -2.49 -3.95 9.83
C LYS A 71 -1.06 -3.78 9.31
N LEU A 72 -0.10 -3.65 10.23
CA LEU A 72 1.32 -3.82 9.89
C LEU A 72 1.56 -5.27 9.49
N LEU A 73 2.18 -5.48 8.33
CA LEU A 73 2.44 -6.81 7.79
C LEU A 73 3.91 -7.18 7.84
N SER A 74 4.81 -6.23 7.56
CA SER A 74 6.25 -6.49 7.52
C SER A 74 7.03 -5.30 8.09
N PRO A 75 7.44 -5.35 9.38
CA PRO A 75 8.31 -4.31 9.97
C PRO A 75 9.72 -4.28 9.36
N GLU A 76 10.14 -5.36 8.71
CA GLU A 76 11.45 -5.53 8.07
C GLU A 76 11.54 -4.83 6.70
N VAL A 77 10.42 -4.55 6.02
CA VAL A 77 10.43 -3.89 4.71
C VAL A 77 10.57 -2.39 4.92
N GLN A 78 11.73 -1.84 4.61
CA GLN A 78 12.04 -0.42 4.77
C GLN A 78 11.96 0.36 3.46
N GLU A 79 12.20 -0.30 2.33
CA GLU A 79 12.19 0.33 1.02
C GLU A 79 11.30 -0.42 0.04
N LEU A 80 10.59 0.33 -0.80
CA LEU A 80 9.75 -0.19 -1.85
C LEU A 80 9.89 0.73 -3.07
N THR A 81 10.28 0.17 -4.21
CA THR A 81 10.45 0.92 -5.46
C THR A 81 9.77 0.19 -6.62
N PHE A 82 9.18 0.96 -7.52
CA PHE A 82 8.48 0.47 -8.70
C PHE A 82 9.16 0.99 -9.96
N ARG A 83 9.26 0.11 -10.97
CA ARG A 83 9.63 0.49 -12.34
C ARG A 83 8.67 -0.17 -13.32
N TYR A 84 8.48 0.46 -14.47
CA TYR A 84 7.47 0.10 -15.44
C TYR A 84 8.11 -0.21 -16.80
N PHE A 85 7.73 -1.32 -17.42
CA PHE A 85 8.27 -1.70 -18.73
C PHE A 85 7.36 -1.19 -19.86
N ASP A 86 7.91 -0.34 -20.72
CA ASP A 86 7.19 0.29 -21.83
C ASP A 86 7.14 -0.57 -23.11
N GLY A 87 7.83 -1.72 -23.09
CA GLY A 87 8.05 -2.62 -24.23
C GLY A 87 9.49 -2.59 -24.78
N GLN A 88 10.28 -1.58 -24.42
CA GLN A 88 11.67 -1.41 -24.81
C GLN A 88 12.58 -1.12 -23.61
N ASN A 89 12.16 -0.24 -22.71
CA ASN A 89 12.93 0.23 -21.56
C ASN A 89 12.09 0.20 -20.27
N TRP A 90 12.80 0.19 -19.15
CA TRP A 90 12.24 0.38 -17.82
C TRP A 90 12.25 1.87 -17.45
N VAL A 91 11.10 2.40 -17.08
CA VAL A 91 10.90 3.80 -16.67
C VAL A 91 10.38 3.86 -15.24
N ASP A 92 10.70 4.93 -14.52
CA ASP A 92 10.33 5.07 -13.10
C ASP A 92 8.93 5.66 -12.90
N GLU A 93 8.34 6.20 -13.96
CA GLU A 93 7.00 6.79 -13.96
C GLU A 93 6.17 6.25 -15.13
N TRP A 94 4.88 6.01 -14.89
CA TRP A 94 3.94 5.60 -15.93
C TRP A 94 2.65 6.40 -15.86
N ASP A 95 2.31 7.06 -16.96
CA ASP A 95 1.02 7.71 -17.15
C ASP A 95 0.17 6.92 -18.16
N SER A 96 -0.85 6.22 -17.64
CA SER A 96 -1.78 5.46 -18.46
C SER A 96 -2.72 6.33 -19.30
N SER A 97 -2.94 7.59 -18.89
CA SER A 97 -3.78 8.54 -19.63
C SER A 97 -3.08 9.06 -20.88
N LEU A 98 -1.76 9.28 -20.80
CA LEU A 98 -0.94 9.70 -21.94
C LEU A 98 -0.67 8.55 -22.91
N THR A 99 -0.41 7.36 -22.39
CA THR A 99 -0.02 6.20 -23.22
C THR A 99 -1.22 5.41 -23.74
N GLY A 100 -2.41 5.62 -23.16
CA GLY A 100 -3.64 4.89 -23.50
C GLY A 100 -3.54 3.38 -23.23
N ARG A 101 -2.54 2.95 -22.44
CA ARG A 101 -2.26 1.54 -22.16
C ARG A 101 -1.61 1.37 -20.79
N LEU A 102 -1.69 0.13 -20.30
CA LEU A 102 -0.96 -0.29 -19.11
C LEU A 102 0.49 -0.63 -19.46
N PRO A 103 1.42 -0.55 -18.50
CA PRO A 103 2.78 -1.05 -18.71
C PRO A 103 2.74 -2.55 -18.96
N GLN A 104 3.68 -3.06 -19.75
CA GLN A 104 3.74 -4.50 -20.08
C GLN A 104 4.19 -5.36 -18.90
N ALA A 105 5.03 -4.78 -18.04
CA ALA A 105 5.45 -5.39 -16.79
C ALA A 105 5.72 -4.31 -15.74
N VAL A 106 5.65 -4.71 -14.48
CA VAL A 106 6.03 -3.90 -13.32
C VAL A 106 7.13 -4.65 -12.57
N GLU A 107 8.23 -3.97 -12.33
CA GLU A 107 9.31 -4.41 -11.45
C GLU A 107 9.06 -3.81 -10.07
N VAL A 108 9.04 -4.66 -9.06
CA VAL A 108 8.87 -4.28 -7.66
C VAL A 108 10.14 -4.68 -6.94
N THR A 109 10.85 -3.71 -6.35
CA THR A 109 12.03 -3.95 -5.54
C THR A 109 11.73 -3.64 -4.09
N PHE A 110 11.97 -4.62 -3.22
CA PHE A 110 11.81 -4.53 -1.78
C PHE A 110 13.20 -4.42 -1.14
N GLY A 111 13.39 -3.49 -0.20
CA GLY A 111 14.56 -3.44 0.68
C GLY A 111 14.18 -3.92 2.08
N PHE A 112 14.80 -5.02 2.51
CA PHE A 112 14.60 -5.64 3.82
C PHE A 112 15.73 -5.25 4.75
N MET A 113 15.42 -4.73 5.93
CA MET A 113 16.39 -4.57 7.00
C MET A 113 16.67 -5.94 7.62
N LEU A 114 17.92 -6.37 7.56
CA LEU A 114 18.38 -7.54 8.29
C LEU A 114 18.69 -7.11 9.72
N ASP A 115 18.06 -7.76 10.68
CA ASP A 115 18.54 -7.77 12.05
C ASP A 115 19.87 -8.52 12.06
N ASP A 116 20.98 -7.84 12.39
CA ASP A 116 22.25 -8.52 12.61
C ASP A 116 22.12 -9.36 13.90
N PRO A 117 22.24 -10.70 13.85
CA PRO A 117 22.17 -11.52 15.06
C PRO A 117 23.29 -11.19 16.07
N ASP A 118 24.36 -10.51 15.65
CA ASP A 118 25.48 -10.09 16.49
C ASP A 118 25.31 -8.69 17.14
N ASP A 119 24.22 -7.95 16.84
CA ASP A 119 23.97 -6.58 17.35
C ASP A 119 23.58 -6.49 18.85
N ARG A 120 23.75 -7.58 19.61
CA ARG A 120 23.57 -7.59 21.08
C ARG A 120 24.79 -7.10 21.87
N ASN A 121 25.82 -6.57 21.22
CA ASN A 121 27.00 -6.04 21.91
C ASN A 121 27.19 -4.53 21.70
N ILE A 122 26.28 -3.73 22.27
CA ILE A 122 26.46 -2.28 22.36
C ILE A 122 27.51 -1.97 23.45
N ILE A 123 28.78 -2.02 23.08
CA ILE A 123 29.83 -1.23 23.74
C ILE A 123 30.51 -0.44 22.61
N LEU A 124 30.44 0.90 22.71
CA LEU A 124 31.19 1.87 21.91
C LEU A 124 30.56 2.39 20.60
N GLY A 125 29.40 3.04 20.69
CA GLY A 125 29.09 4.27 19.93
C GLY A 125 29.11 4.25 18.40
N THR A 126 29.26 3.11 17.74
CA THR A 126 29.12 2.98 16.29
C THR A 126 27.70 2.52 15.98
N THR A 127 26.89 3.40 15.40
CA THR A 127 25.62 3.02 14.78
C THR A 127 25.94 1.97 13.71
N SER A 128 25.54 0.73 13.93
CA SER A 128 25.63 -0.33 12.91
C SER A 128 24.91 0.18 11.66
N ALA A 129 25.62 0.23 10.53
CA ALA A 129 25.01 0.65 9.28
C ALA A 129 23.91 -0.36 8.94
N ALA A 130 22.66 0.10 8.90
CA ALA A 130 21.52 -0.77 8.61
C ALA A 130 21.82 -1.62 7.37
N ASN A 131 21.86 -2.94 7.55
CA ASN A 131 22.10 -3.87 6.47
C ASN A 131 20.78 -4.07 5.73
N ILE A 132 20.66 -3.52 4.53
CA ILE A 132 19.46 -3.65 3.70
C ILE A 132 19.76 -4.63 2.56
N GLU A 133 18.97 -5.71 2.48
CA GLU A 133 18.99 -6.66 1.37
C GLU A 133 17.85 -6.36 0.40
N TYR A 134 18.16 -6.36 -0.90
CA TYR A 134 17.20 -6.06 -1.94
C TYR A 134 16.71 -7.31 -2.66
N VAL A 135 15.40 -7.44 -2.78
CA VAL A 135 14.74 -8.50 -3.57
C VAL A 135 13.90 -7.86 -4.65
N THR A 136 14.12 -8.28 -5.89
CA THR A 136 13.39 -7.78 -7.07
C THR A 136 12.44 -8.84 -7.62
N HIS A 137 11.21 -8.42 -7.91
CA HIS A 137 10.18 -9.25 -8.52
C HIS A 137 9.59 -8.56 -9.75
N VAL A 138 9.45 -9.30 -10.86
CA VAL A 138 8.90 -8.78 -12.12
C VAL A 138 7.55 -9.43 -12.41
N ILE A 139 6.51 -8.61 -12.46
CA ILE A 139 5.12 -8.99 -12.70
C ILE A 139 4.77 -8.61 -14.14
N ARG A 140 4.39 -9.58 -14.97
CA ARG A 140 3.92 -9.33 -16.34
C ARG A 140 2.42 -9.06 -16.35
N ILE A 141 1.97 -8.10 -17.16
CA ILE A 141 0.56 -7.70 -17.26
C ILE A 141 -0.03 -8.25 -18.56
N PRO A 142 -0.95 -9.24 -18.51
CA PRO A 142 -1.46 -9.91 -19.71
C PRO A 142 -2.32 -9.06 -20.65
N ARG A 143 -2.89 -7.94 -20.18
CA ARG A 143 -3.72 -7.02 -20.97
C ARG A 143 -3.08 -5.64 -21.18
N ALA A 144 -1.78 -5.61 -21.43
CA ALA A 144 -1.07 -4.36 -21.73
C ALA A 144 -1.28 -3.83 -23.16
N GLU A 145 -2.04 -4.54 -24.00
CA GLU A 145 -2.40 -4.09 -25.33
C GLU A 145 -3.35 -2.87 -25.27
N PRO A 146 -3.20 -1.89 -26.19
CA PRO A 146 -4.08 -0.73 -26.24
C PRO A 146 -5.53 -1.15 -26.50
N TYR A 147 -6.49 -0.48 -25.86
CA TYR A 147 -7.90 -0.67 -26.18
C TYR A 147 -8.14 -0.27 -27.64
N VAL A 148 -8.39 -1.25 -28.49
CA VAL A 148 -8.87 -1.01 -29.86
C VAL A 148 -10.38 -0.81 -29.79
N GLU A 149 -10.83 0.42 -30.01
CA GLU A 149 -12.25 0.66 -30.23
C GLU A 149 -12.65 -0.10 -31.50
N ASN A 150 -13.53 -1.09 -31.37
CA ASN A 150 -13.99 -1.88 -32.49
C ASN A 150 -14.92 -1.01 -33.34
N LEU A 151 -14.34 -0.24 -34.26
CA LEU A 151 -15.07 0.44 -35.32
C LEU A 151 -15.59 -0.63 -36.27
N GLY A 152 -16.76 -1.18 -35.94
CA GLY A 152 -17.45 -2.16 -36.76
C GLY A 152 -17.60 -1.63 -38.18
N LEU A 153 -16.90 -2.28 -39.11
CA LEU A 153 -17.14 -2.20 -40.55
C LEU A 153 -17.93 -3.43 -40.98
#